data_AF-A0A6I1HKC9-F1
#
_entry.id   AF-A0A6I1HKC9-F1
#
_cell.length_a   1.000
_cell.length_b   1.000
_cell.length_c   1.000
_cell.angle_alpha   90.00
_cell.angle_beta   90.00
_cell.angle_gamma   90.00
#
_symmetry.space_group_name_H-M   'P 1'
#
loop_
_entity.id
_entity.type
_entity.pdbx_description
1 polymer ?
#
loop_
_entity_poly.entity_id
_entity_poly.type
_entity_poly.pdbx_seq_one_letter_code
_entity_poly.pdbx_strand_id
1 'polypeptide(L)'
;MNQEIEYQCQESTCQSTFPWSVRFCPFCGVKQTAIKVKIIAPVVVAQNVDKDMSSPLTEQVRIADSEVQNHSVPKERVLSNPALLDDGPKKFNVHIADSISNSYCDSVTFGVLLRYGKSVLGGDVKRAESILSLTLQRLNVVNEKELLDDLGALLHAFTDIEKKLDKKSRVDALQSVCKPRLGAVKGMDPEIAEKYITDFCRNNNVAQRSGIWGWKIL
;
A
#
# COMPACT_ATOMS: atom_id res chain seq x y z
N MET A 1 35.53 -3.05 3.80
CA MET A 1 35.82 -4.00 4.89
C MET A 1 34.68 -4.99 4.94
N ASN A 2 34.94 -6.25 4.56
CA ASN A 2 33.97 -7.33 4.76
C ASN A 2 34.15 -7.81 6.20
N GLN A 3 33.11 -7.69 7.02
CA GLN A 3 33.08 -8.23 8.37
C GLN A 3 32.16 -9.44 8.35
N GLU A 4 32.63 -10.58 8.83
CA GLU A 4 31.83 -11.78 9.04
C GLU A 4 31.49 -11.87 10.52
N ILE A 5 30.23 -12.18 10.84
CA ILE A 5 29.81 -12.49 12.21
C ILE A 5 29.22 -13.89 12.15
N GLU A 6 29.77 -14.79 12.94
CA GLU A 6 29.37 -16.18 13.06
C GLU A 6 28.30 -16.31 14.15
N TYR A 7 27.17 -16.94 13.83
CA TYR A 7 26.14 -17.29 14.81
C TYR A 7 26.09 -18.81 14.94
N GLN A 8 26.19 -19.34 16.17
CA GLN A 8 25.96 -20.74 16.48
C GLN A 8 24.50 -20.95 16.92
N CYS A 9 23.80 -21.85 16.22
CA CYS A 9 22.55 -22.46 16.70
C CYS A 9 22.79 -23.95 16.99
N GLN A 10 22.56 -24.36 18.24
CA GLN A 10 22.19 -25.74 18.60
C GLN A 10 20.64 -25.80 18.47
N GLU A 11 19.98 -26.78 17.85
CA GLU A 11 20.30 -28.18 17.54
C GLU A 11 19.77 -28.51 16.12
N SER A 12 20.44 -29.45 15.42
CA SER A 12 20.17 -29.96 14.05
C SER A 12 20.51 -29.05 12.84
N THR A 13 21.76 -28.54 12.87
CA THR A 13 22.67 -28.21 11.75
C THR A 13 22.10 -27.83 10.37
N CYS A 14 21.91 -26.53 10.17
CA CYS A 14 22.25 -25.88 8.90
C CYS A 14 23.23 -24.73 9.20
N GLN A 15 24.54 -24.98 9.05
CA GLN A 15 25.52 -23.89 9.01
C GLN A 15 25.41 -23.24 7.63
N SER A 16 24.79 -22.07 7.56
CA SER A 16 24.78 -21.25 6.35
C SER A 16 25.47 -19.93 6.64
N THR A 17 26.66 -19.74 6.06
CA THR A 17 27.34 -18.44 6.04
C THR A 17 26.66 -17.58 4.99
N PHE A 18 25.96 -16.52 5.41
CA PHE A 18 25.30 -15.61 4.47
C PHE A 18 26.26 -14.49 4.07
N PRO A 19 26.56 -14.32 2.77
CA PRO A 19 27.20 -13.10 2.31
C PRO A 19 26.22 -11.94 2.51
N TRP A 20 26.62 -10.97 3.31
CA TRP A 20 25.89 -9.73 3.51
C TRP A 20 26.75 -8.56 3.05
N SER A 21 26.11 -7.52 2.53
CA SER A 21 26.80 -6.29 2.16
C SER A 21 26.24 -5.13 2.97
N VAL A 22 27.12 -4.39 3.64
CA VAL A 22 26.79 -3.08 4.19
C VAL A 22 26.93 -2.06 3.09
N ARG A 23 25.86 -1.32 2.82
CA ARG A 23 25.89 -0.12 2.01
C ARG A 23 25.47 1.05 2.87
N PHE A 24 26.10 2.20 2.67
CA PHE A 24 25.63 3.43 3.26
C PHE A 24 24.77 4.13 2.23
N CYS A 25 23.58 4.57 2.64
CA CYS A 25 22.74 5.39 1.77
C CYS A 25 23.50 6.70 1.48
N PRO A 26 23.77 7.03 0.20
CA PRO A 26 24.54 8.23 -0.13
C PRO A 26 23.81 9.54 0.21
N PHE A 27 22.50 9.47 0.49
CA PHE A 27 21.66 10.64 0.76
C PHE A 27 21.51 10.96 2.25
N CYS A 28 21.42 9.94 3.12
CA CYS A 28 21.15 10.14 4.56
C CYS A 28 22.22 9.54 5.47
N GLY A 29 23.22 8.84 4.94
CA GLY A 29 24.27 8.19 5.74
C GLY A 29 23.80 7.01 6.58
N VAL A 30 22.51 6.64 6.51
CA VAL A 30 21.96 5.51 7.24
C VAL A 30 22.56 4.21 6.70
N LYS A 31 23.02 3.37 7.63
CA LYS A 31 23.58 2.04 7.34
C LYS A 31 22.46 1.14 6.84
N GLN A 32 22.56 0.69 5.59
CA GLN A 32 21.69 -0.31 5.00
C GLN A 32 22.42 -1.65 4.98
N THR A 33 21.81 -2.67 5.58
CA THR A 33 22.32 -4.03 5.57
C THR A 33 21.43 -4.87 4.66
N ALA A 34 21.99 -5.38 3.56
CA ALA A 34 21.28 -6.29 2.66
C ALA A 34 21.80 -7.71 2.87
N ILE A 35 20.88 -8.64 3.14
CA ILE A 35 21.16 -10.07 3.30
C ILE A 35 20.46 -10.80 2.16
N LYS A 36 21.20 -11.55 1.35
CA LYS A 36 20.61 -12.44 0.34
C LYS A 36 20.51 -13.85 0.92
N VAL A 37 19.28 -14.30 1.16
CA VAL A 37 19.00 -15.67 1.61
C VAL A 37 18.58 -16.49 0.39
N LYS A 38 19.34 -17.55 0.08
CA LYS A 38 18.93 -18.55 -0.90
C LYS A 38 18.32 -19.73 -0.15
N ILE A 39 16.99 -19.78 -0.12
CA ILE A 39 16.27 -20.90 0.46
C ILE A 39 16.27 -22.04 -0.56
N ILE A 40 16.96 -23.13 -0.24
CA ILE A 40 16.87 -24.37 -1.01
C ILE A 40 15.80 -25.22 -0.33
N ALA A 41 14.62 -25.31 -0.93
CA ALA A 41 13.59 -26.20 -0.44
C ALA A 41 14.08 -27.65 -0.55
N PRO A 42 13.85 -28.51 0.46
CA PRO A 42 14.16 -29.93 0.34
C PRO A 42 13.34 -30.50 -0.82
N VAL A 43 14.00 -31.30 -1.66
CA VAL A 43 13.33 -32.08 -2.70
C VAL A 43 12.42 -33.08 -1.99
N VAL A 44 11.12 -32.80 -1.98
CA VAL A 44 10.12 -33.74 -1.47
C VAL A 44 10.07 -34.89 -2.47
N VAL A 45 10.72 -36.00 -2.13
CA VAL A 45 10.55 -37.27 -2.83
C VAL A 45 9.14 -37.75 -2.52
N ALA A 46 8.22 -37.57 -3.47
CA ALA A 46 6.87 -38.09 -3.36
C ALA A 46 6.93 -39.61 -3.20
N GLN A 47 6.61 -40.11 -2.01
CA GLN A 47 6.28 -41.51 -1.83
C GLN A 47 4.93 -41.74 -2.52
N ASN A 48 4.96 -42.52 -3.61
CA ASN A 48 3.75 -43.01 -4.26
C ASN A 48 3.00 -43.89 -3.26
N VAL A 49 1.89 -43.38 -2.72
CA VAL A 49 0.92 -44.19 -1.97
C VAL A 49 -0.09 -44.72 -2.98
N ASP A 50 0.04 -46.01 -3.27
CA ASP A 50 -0.91 -46.77 -4.08
C ASP A 50 -2.19 -47.07 -3.27
N LYS A 51 -3.31 -46.68 -3.88
CA LYS A 51 -4.62 -47.36 -3.98
C LYS A 51 -5.60 -47.59 -2.81
N ASP A 52 -6.84 -47.32 -3.21
CA ASP A 52 -8.12 -48.00 -2.93
C ASP A 52 -8.83 -47.78 -1.59
N MET A 53 -9.96 -47.05 -1.63
CA MET A 53 -11.29 -47.68 -1.52
C MET A 53 -12.43 -46.66 -1.71
N SER A 54 -13.21 -46.90 -2.77
CA SER A 54 -14.68 -46.84 -2.88
C SER A 54 -15.52 -45.96 -1.95
N SER A 55 -16.31 -45.08 -2.58
CA SER A 55 -17.54 -44.44 -2.09
C SER A 55 -18.59 -45.44 -1.57
N PRO A 56 -19.62 -44.96 -0.86
CA PRO A 56 -20.94 -45.04 -1.51
C PRO A 56 -21.84 -43.81 -1.35
N LEU A 57 -22.68 -43.65 -2.37
CA LEU A 57 -23.93 -42.89 -2.43
C LEU A 57 -24.87 -43.25 -1.25
N THR A 58 -25.58 -42.25 -0.74
CA THR A 58 -26.89 -42.39 -0.06
C THR A 58 -27.60 -41.03 -0.19
N GLU A 59 -28.59 -40.82 -1.05
CA GLU A 59 -29.99 -41.28 -1.09
C GLU A 59 -30.93 -40.12 -0.71
N GLN A 60 -32.03 -40.05 -1.45
CA GLN A 60 -32.99 -38.96 -1.56
C GLN A 60 -33.92 -38.88 -0.34
N VAL A 61 -34.38 -37.68 0.01
CA VAL A 61 -35.69 -37.49 0.64
C VAL A 61 -36.41 -36.31 -0.03
N ARG A 62 -37.62 -36.59 -0.49
CA ARG A 62 -38.59 -35.69 -1.10
C ARG A 62 -39.59 -35.16 -0.03
N ILE A 63 -40.37 -34.17 -0.47
CA ILE A 63 -41.75 -33.79 -0.07
C ILE A 63 -41.90 -32.95 1.21
N ALA A 64 -42.35 -31.70 1.05
CA ALA A 64 -43.72 -31.30 1.41
C ALA A 64 -44.01 -29.85 1.00
N ASP A 65 -44.95 -29.71 0.07
CA ASP A 65 -45.78 -28.53 -0.10
C ASP A 65 -46.67 -28.34 1.14
N SER A 66 -46.83 -27.10 1.59
CA SER A 66 -48.00 -26.68 2.36
C SER A 66 -48.31 -25.22 2.05
N GLU A 67 -49.24 -25.10 1.13
CA GLU A 67 -50.04 -23.92 0.87
C GLU A 67 -51.03 -23.74 2.05
N VAL A 68 -50.86 -22.68 2.84
CA VAL A 68 -51.93 -22.21 3.74
C VAL A 68 -52.11 -20.70 3.57
N GLN A 69 -53.30 -20.41 3.08
CA GLN A 69 -53.95 -19.14 2.84
C GLN A 69 -54.33 -18.40 4.13
N ASN A 70 -54.49 -17.08 3.98
CA ASN A 70 -55.21 -16.13 4.84
C ASN A 70 -54.39 -15.56 6.01
N HIS A 71 -54.21 -14.25 6.17
CA HIS A 71 -55.23 -13.21 6.23
C HIS A 71 -54.56 -11.84 6.09
N SER A 72 -55.23 -10.94 5.37
CA SER A 72 -54.95 -9.52 5.27
C SER A 72 -55.02 -8.84 6.64
N VAL A 73 -53.85 -8.58 7.23
CA VAL A 73 -53.68 -7.70 8.39
C VAL A 73 -53.50 -6.25 7.89
N PRO A 74 -54.08 -5.25 8.57
CA PRO A 74 -54.04 -3.86 8.14
C PRO A 74 -52.60 -3.35 7.97
N LYS A 75 -52.39 -2.55 6.93
CA LYS A 75 -51.20 -1.71 6.66
C LYS A 75 -50.80 -0.92 7.90
N GLU A 76 -50.07 -1.55 8.81
CA GLU A 76 -49.19 -0.85 9.72
C GLU A 76 -48.09 -0.29 8.83
N ARG A 77 -47.98 1.04 8.79
CA ARG A 77 -46.80 1.70 8.26
C ARG A 77 -45.65 1.21 9.13
N VAL A 78 -45.02 0.12 8.71
CA VAL A 78 -43.66 -0.22 9.10
C VAL A 78 -42.86 1.00 8.69
N LEU A 79 -42.71 1.92 9.64
CA LEU A 79 -41.62 2.86 9.70
C LEU A 79 -40.40 2.01 9.44
N SER A 80 -39.92 2.06 8.19
CA SER A 80 -38.68 1.43 7.79
C SER A 80 -37.66 1.83 8.83
N ASN A 81 -37.32 0.91 9.72
CA ASN A 81 -36.28 1.12 10.72
C ASN A 81 -35.06 1.64 9.95
N PRO A 82 -34.58 2.88 10.20
CA PRO A 82 -33.37 3.37 9.56
C PRO A 82 -32.11 2.64 10.09
N ALA A 83 -32.29 1.62 10.94
CA ALA A 83 -31.27 0.68 11.38
C ALA A 83 -30.93 -0.40 10.33
N LEU A 84 -31.07 -0.09 9.03
CA LEU A 84 -30.39 -0.83 7.98
C LEU A 84 -28.91 -0.46 8.11
N LEU A 85 -28.24 -1.19 9.01
CA LEU A 85 -26.85 -1.09 9.41
C LEU A 85 -26.00 -0.64 8.22
N ASP A 86 -25.58 0.64 8.22
CA ASP A 86 -24.56 1.18 7.32
C ASP A 86 -23.22 0.51 7.69
N ASP A 87 -23.11 -0.76 7.33
CA ASP A 87 -21.92 -1.60 7.48
C ASP A 87 -20.92 -1.31 6.34
N GLY A 88 -21.28 -0.40 5.42
CA GLY A 88 -20.45 0.03 4.31
C GLY A 88 -19.09 0.57 4.75
N PRO A 89 -19.03 1.55 5.68
CA PRO A 89 -17.77 2.02 6.24
C PRO A 89 -16.92 0.92 6.89
N LYS A 90 -17.54 -0.04 7.59
CA LYS A 90 -16.82 -1.16 8.22
C LYS A 90 -16.23 -2.09 7.17
N LYS A 91 -17.03 -2.50 6.18
CA LYS A 91 -16.57 -3.30 5.02
C LYS A 91 -15.46 -2.61 4.26
N PHE A 92 -15.54 -1.29 4.11
CA PHE A 92 -14.49 -0.53 3.44
C PHE A 92 -13.18 -0.53 4.25
N ASN A 93 -13.24 -0.32 5.56
CA ASN A 93 -12.06 -0.37 6.43
C ASN A 93 -11.35 -1.74 6.40
N VAL A 94 -12.12 -2.84 6.45
CA VAL A 94 -11.57 -4.20 6.32
C VAL A 94 -10.89 -4.36 4.96
N HIS A 95 -11.56 -3.97 3.88
CA HIS A 95 -10.99 -4.07 2.54
C HIS A 95 -9.70 -3.25 2.36
N ILE A 96 -9.62 -2.05 2.97
CA ILE A 96 -8.39 -1.25 2.98
C ILE A 96 -7.25 -2.02 3.66
N ALA A 97 -7.49 -2.56 4.85
CA ALA A 97 -6.48 -3.31 5.60
C ALA A 97 -5.99 -4.55 4.83
N ASP A 98 -6.91 -5.28 4.19
CA ASP A 98 -6.59 -6.49 3.43
C ASP A 98 -5.84 -6.20 2.11
N SER A 99 -6.06 -5.02 1.52
CA SER A 99 -5.49 -4.65 0.22
C SER A 99 -4.09 -4.06 0.31
N ILE A 100 -3.67 -3.60 1.49
CA ILE A 100 -2.37 -2.94 1.67
C ILE A 100 -1.32 -3.95 2.08
N SER A 101 -0.32 -4.12 1.23
CA SER A 101 0.89 -4.87 1.57
C SER A 101 2.04 -3.91 1.86
N ASN A 102 2.94 -4.29 2.79
CA ASN A 102 4.19 -3.58 3.05
C ASN A 102 4.07 -2.12 3.51
N SER A 103 3.00 -1.77 4.23
CA SER A 103 2.78 -0.45 4.83
C SER A 103 2.89 0.72 3.83
N TYR A 104 2.54 0.49 2.56
CA TYR A 104 2.59 1.51 1.51
C TYR A 104 1.40 1.39 0.56
N CYS A 105 0.76 2.52 0.29
CA CYS A 105 -0.35 2.66 -0.62
C CYS A 105 0.10 3.53 -1.79
N ASP A 106 0.42 2.89 -2.91
CA ASP A 106 0.72 3.59 -4.17
C ASP A 106 -0.54 4.22 -4.79
N SER A 107 -0.34 5.13 -5.74
CA SER A 107 -1.43 5.85 -6.42
C SER A 107 -2.42 4.93 -7.13
N VAL A 108 -1.97 3.78 -7.65
CA VAL A 108 -2.83 2.80 -8.34
C VAL A 108 -3.76 2.13 -7.33
N THR A 109 -3.21 1.63 -6.22
CA THR A 109 -3.92 0.99 -5.12
C THR A 109 -4.88 1.98 -4.47
N PHE A 110 -4.44 3.23 -4.23
CA PHE A 110 -5.30 4.30 -3.74
C PHE A 110 -6.51 4.52 -4.66
N GLY A 111 -6.30 4.58 -5.98
CA GLY A 111 -7.37 4.74 -6.97
C GLY A 111 -8.32 3.55 -7.05
N VAL A 112 -7.85 2.32 -6.81
CA VAL A 112 -8.70 1.12 -6.70
C VAL A 112 -9.55 1.19 -5.43
N LEU A 113 -8.94 1.47 -4.28
CA LEU A 113 -9.62 1.58 -3.00
C LEU A 113 -10.67 2.71 -3.01
N LEU A 114 -10.36 3.85 -3.63
CA LEU A 114 -11.29 4.96 -3.73
C LEU A 114 -12.51 4.61 -4.60
N ARG A 115 -12.33 3.87 -5.71
CA ARG A 115 -13.44 3.39 -6.54
C ARG A 115 -14.31 2.39 -5.79
N TYR A 116 -13.70 1.47 -5.05
CA TYR A 116 -14.42 0.54 -4.20
C TYR A 116 -15.21 1.29 -3.10
N GLY A 117 -14.56 2.21 -2.38
CA GLY A 117 -15.20 3.05 -1.36
C GLY A 117 -16.38 3.85 -1.92
N LYS A 118 -16.24 4.42 -3.12
CA LYS A 118 -17.34 5.09 -3.83
C LYS A 118 -18.54 4.15 -4.04
N SER A 119 -18.30 2.90 -4.44
CA SER A 119 -19.38 1.94 -4.67
C SER A 119 -20.10 1.51 -3.38
N VAL A 120 -19.35 1.34 -2.28
CA VAL A 120 -19.88 0.85 -1.01
C VAL A 120 -20.54 1.95 -0.18
N LEU A 121 -20.12 3.22 -0.35
CA LEU A 121 -20.60 4.36 0.42
C LEU A 121 -21.66 5.20 -0.31
N GLY A 122 -22.34 4.62 -1.31
CA GLY A 122 -23.44 5.28 -2.01
C GLY A 122 -23.01 6.44 -2.93
N GLY A 123 -21.80 6.38 -3.49
CA GLY A 123 -21.33 7.33 -4.50
C GLY A 123 -20.60 8.56 -3.97
N ASP A 124 -20.51 8.75 -2.64
CA ASP A 124 -19.81 9.88 -2.04
C ASP A 124 -18.29 9.68 -2.06
N VAL A 125 -17.64 10.28 -3.06
CA VAL A 125 -16.19 10.22 -3.26
C VAL A 125 -15.43 10.92 -2.13
N LYS A 126 -15.93 12.06 -1.63
CA LYS A 126 -15.25 12.83 -0.58
C LYS A 126 -15.25 12.07 0.74
N ARG A 127 -16.38 11.44 1.07
CA ARG A 127 -16.48 10.56 2.25
C ARG A 127 -15.57 9.34 2.10
N ALA A 128 -15.53 8.71 0.93
CA ALA A 128 -14.63 7.59 0.66
C ALA A 128 -13.15 7.99 0.81
N GLU A 129 -12.75 9.12 0.25
CA GLU A 129 -11.39 9.65 0.38
C GLU A 129 -11.02 9.96 1.84
N SER A 130 -11.93 10.59 2.58
CA SER A 130 -11.70 10.90 4.00
C SER A 130 -11.53 9.64 4.85
N ILE A 131 -12.36 8.61 4.63
CA ILE A 131 -12.25 7.33 5.33
C ILE A 131 -10.95 6.63 4.95
N LEU A 132 -10.61 6.61 3.65
CA LEU A 132 -9.37 6.00 3.16
C LEU A 132 -8.14 6.65 3.83
N SER A 133 -8.02 7.98 3.76
CA SER A 133 -6.88 8.70 4.35
C SER A 133 -6.77 8.47 5.86
N LEU A 134 -7.89 8.55 6.59
CA LEU A 134 -7.89 8.33 8.04
C LEU A 134 -7.48 6.90 8.41
N THR A 135 -7.90 5.91 7.62
CA THR A 135 -7.57 4.50 7.86
C THR A 135 -6.12 4.19 7.52
N LEU A 136 -5.59 4.74 6.42
CA LEU A 136 -4.16 4.68 6.10
C LEU A 136 -3.31 5.25 7.25
N GLN A 137 -3.70 6.41 7.77
CA GLN A 137 -3.02 7.04 8.91
C GLN A 137 -3.05 6.16 10.17
N ARG A 138 -4.20 5.57 10.50
CA ARG A 138 -4.35 4.66 11.66
C ARG A 138 -3.50 3.39 11.53
N LEU A 139 -3.34 2.89 10.32
CA LEU A 139 -2.52 1.72 10.02
C LEU A 139 -1.03 2.07 9.88
N ASN A 140 -0.64 3.33 10.05
CA ASN A 140 0.71 3.85 9.79
C ASN A 140 1.21 3.49 8.38
N VAL A 141 0.29 3.50 7.41
CA VAL A 141 0.58 3.23 6.00
C VAL A 141 0.93 4.54 5.31
N VAL A 142 2.01 4.52 4.53
CA VAL A 142 2.37 5.67 3.70
C VAL A 142 1.40 5.81 2.54
N ASN A 143 0.82 7.00 2.41
CA ASN A 143 -0.03 7.37 1.29
C ASN A 143 0.79 8.12 0.24
N GLU A 144 1.07 7.49 -0.90
CA GLU A 144 1.85 8.10 -1.99
C GLU A 144 1.19 9.39 -2.48
N LYS A 145 -0.14 9.43 -2.60
CA LYS A 145 -0.87 10.60 -3.06
C LYS A 145 -0.63 11.81 -2.16
N GLU A 146 -0.77 11.62 -0.84
CA GLU A 146 -0.55 12.68 0.14
C GLU A 146 0.89 13.20 0.10
N LEU A 147 1.87 12.30 -0.05
CA LEU A 147 3.27 12.70 -0.22
C LEU A 147 3.51 13.50 -1.50
N LEU A 148 2.82 13.17 -2.60
CA LEU A 148 2.92 13.94 -3.85
C LEU A 148 2.26 15.33 -3.72
N ASP A 149 1.14 15.41 -2.99
CA ASP A 149 0.48 16.69 -2.70
C ASP A 149 1.41 17.59 -1.85
N ASP A 150 2.04 17.04 -0.82
CA ASP A 150 3.01 17.75 0.02
C ASP A 150 4.25 18.18 -0.77
N LEU A 151 4.76 17.31 -1.66
CA LEU A 151 5.85 17.64 -2.57
C LEU A 151 5.47 18.80 -3.50
N GLY A 152 4.26 18.77 -4.05
CA GLY A 152 3.72 19.83 -4.90
C GLY A 152 3.64 21.17 -4.16
N ALA A 153 3.11 21.18 -2.94
CA ALA A 153 3.03 22.38 -2.11
C ALA A 153 4.42 22.98 -1.82
N LEU A 154 5.39 22.12 -1.53
CA LEU A 154 6.77 22.54 -1.24
C LEU A 154 7.48 23.06 -2.51
N LEU A 155 7.24 22.46 -3.67
CA LEU A 155 7.75 22.97 -4.95
C LEU A 155 7.13 24.33 -5.32
N HIS A 156 5.84 24.52 -5.07
CA HIS A 156 5.20 25.83 -5.24
C HIS A 156 5.85 26.87 -4.32
N ALA A 157 6.06 26.54 -3.04
CA ALA A 157 6.73 27.44 -2.09
C ALA A 157 8.13 27.87 -2.56
N PHE A 158 8.88 26.99 -3.23
CA PHE A 158 10.20 27.33 -3.76
C PHE A 158 10.18 28.09 -5.08
N THR A 159 9.18 27.84 -5.93
CA THR A 159 9.24 28.24 -7.35
C THR A 159 8.25 29.32 -7.73
N ASP A 160 7.28 29.66 -6.90
CA ASP A 160 6.23 30.62 -7.27
C ASP A 160 6.76 32.04 -7.48
N ILE A 161 7.86 32.43 -6.81
CA ILE A 161 8.46 33.75 -6.95
C ILE A 161 9.42 33.82 -8.14
N GLU A 162 10.45 32.96 -8.17
CA GLU A 162 11.54 33.07 -9.14
C GLU A 162 11.41 32.14 -10.36
N LYS A 163 10.44 31.21 -10.35
CA LYS A 163 10.27 30.12 -11.33
C LYS A 163 11.58 29.36 -11.59
N LYS A 164 12.38 29.19 -10.53
CA LYS A 164 13.65 28.49 -10.53
C LYS A 164 13.68 27.49 -9.40
N LEU A 165 14.18 26.29 -9.69
CA LEU A 165 14.44 25.28 -8.68
C LEU A 165 15.94 25.01 -8.61
N ASP A 166 16.57 25.48 -7.54
CA ASP A 166 18.00 25.26 -7.32
C ASP A 166 18.28 23.83 -6.80
N LYS A 167 19.54 23.41 -6.86
CA LYS A 167 19.97 22.05 -6.48
C LYS A 167 19.67 21.74 -5.01
N LYS A 168 19.82 22.71 -4.11
CA LYS A 168 19.59 22.52 -2.68
C LYS A 168 18.09 22.32 -2.44
N SER A 169 17.25 23.22 -2.96
CA SER A 169 15.79 23.11 -2.84
C SER A 169 15.25 21.80 -3.43
N ARG A 170 15.78 21.33 -4.56
CA ARG A 170 15.45 20.01 -5.12
C ARG A 170 15.80 18.87 -4.16
N VAL A 171 16.99 18.88 -3.56
CA VAL A 171 17.41 17.85 -2.60
C VAL A 171 16.56 17.91 -1.33
N ASP A 172 16.27 19.11 -0.83
CA ASP A 172 15.42 19.31 0.35
C ASP A 172 14.00 18.78 0.09
N ALA A 173 13.45 19.02 -1.11
CA ALA A 173 12.16 18.48 -1.55
C ALA A 173 12.16 16.96 -1.64
N LEU A 174 13.19 16.34 -2.23
CA LEU A 174 13.30 14.88 -2.28
C LEU A 174 13.41 14.28 -0.87
N GLN A 175 14.22 14.89 -0.01
CA GLN A 175 14.42 14.39 1.35
C GLN A 175 13.16 14.50 2.21
N SER A 176 12.29 15.48 1.98
CA SER A 176 11.07 15.63 2.78
C SER A 176 10.08 14.47 2.57
N VAL A 177 10.02 13.90 1.37
CA VAL A 177 9.08 12.81 1.03
C VAL A 177 9.70 11.42 0.96
N CYS A 178 10.99 11.31 0.65
CA CYS A 178 11.68 10.02 0.57
C CYS A 178 12.14 9.51 1.94
N LYS A 179 12.25 10.39 2.95
CA LYS A 179 12.55 9.95 4.32
C LYS A 179 11.31 9.26 4.92
N PRO A 180 11.47 8.12 5.60
CA PRO A 180 10.37 7.48 6.33
C PRO A 180 9.77 8.46 7.35
N ARG A 181 8.44 8.59 7.34
CA ARG A 181 7.71 9.34 8.38
C ARG A 181 7.73 8.56 9.69
N LEU A 182 7.48 9.26 10.81
CA LEU A 182 7.31 8.62 12.11
C LEU A 182 6.23 7.54 12.02
N GLY A 183 6.57 6.30 12.40
CA GLY A 183 5.66 5.15 12.34
C GLY A 183 5.65 4.39 11.01
N ALA A 184 6.21 4.96 9.94
CA ALA A 184 6.29 4.31 8.63
C ALA A 184 7.64 3.61 8.40
N VAL A 185 7.61 2.46 7.72
CA VAL A 185 8.81 1.65 7.44
C VAL A 185 9.66 2.24 6.29
N LYS A 186 9.02 2.91 5.32
CA LYS A 186 9.68 3.52 4.15
C LYS A 186 9.06 4.87 3.82
N GLY A 187 9.78 5.71 3.08
CA GLY A 187 9.21 6.93 2.46
C GLY A 187 8.72 6.65 1.04
N MET A 188 8.51 7.70 0.25
CA MET A 188 8.26 7.61 -1.19
C MET A 188 9.47 7.00 -1.92
N ASP A 189 9.19 6.31 -3.03
CA ASP A 189 10.23 5.89 -3.97
C ASP A 189 10.92 7.13 -4.58
N PRO A 190 12.25 7.28 -4.46
CA PRO A 190 12.98 8.39 -5.05
C PRO A 190 12.75 8.57 -6.55
N GLU A 191 12.58 7.49 -7.32
CA GLU A 191 12.35 7.56 -8.76
C GLU A 191 11.00 8.21 -9.09
N ILE A 192 9.97 7.89 -8.32
CA ILE A 192 8.63 8.48 -8.45
C ILE A 192 8.69 9.98 -8.09
N ALA A 193 9.36 10.32 -6.99
CA ALA A 193 9.52 11.70 -6.55
C ALA A 193 10.30 12.55 -7.59
N GLU A 194 11.39 12.01 -8.14
CA GLU A 194 12.19 12.69 -9.17
C GLU A 194 11.41 12.92 -10.47
N LYS A 195 10.63 11.90 -10.89
CA LYS A 195 9.74 12.03 -12.04
C LYS A 195 8.72 13.14 -11.80
N TYR A 196 8.08 13.16 -10.64
CA TYR A 196 7.10 14.18 -10.28
C TYR A 196 7.69 15.60 -10.28
N ILE A 197 8.88 15.80 -9.71
CA ILE A 197 9.58 17.11 -9.76
C ILE A 197 9.82 17.53 -11.21
N THR A 198 10.25 16.59 -12.06
CA THR A 198 10.53 16.88 -13.47
C THR A 198 9.26 17.28 -14.21
N ASP A 199 8.18 16.52 -14.04
CA ASP A 199 6.87 16.80 -14.63
C ASP A 199 6.31 18.15 -14.11
N PHE A 200 6.44 18.41 -12.81
CA PHE A 200 6.06 19.69 -12.20
C PHE A 200 6.80 20.86 -12.83
N CYS A 201 8.13 20.77 -12.96
CA CYS A 201 8.93 21.84 -13.53
C CYS A 201 8.56 22.10 -14.99
N ARG A 202 8.33 21.04 -15.77
CA ARG A 202 7.89 21.14 -17.17
C ARG A 202 6.52 21.79 -17.29
N ASN A 203 5.55 21.36 -16.48
CA ASN A 203 4.18 21.87 -16.52
C ASN A 203 4.05 23.32 -16.04
N ASN A 204 4.93 23.76 -15.14
CA ASN A 204 4.92 25.10 -14.54
C ASN A 204 5.98 26.05 -15.11
N ASN A 205 6.68 25.66 -16.18
CA ASN A 205 7.78 26.43 -16.79
C ASN A 205 8.86 26.85 -15.77
N VAL A 206 9.18 25.97 -14.83
CA VAL A 206 10.22 26.20 -13.82
C VAL A 206 11.57 25.77 -14.40
N ALA A 207 12.54 26.68 -14.39
CA ALA A 207 13.89 26.38 -14.82
C ALA A 207 14.65 25.61 -13.73
N GLN A 208 15.26 24.50 -14.11
CA GLN A 208 16.13 23.72 -13.24
C GLN A 208 17.59 24.08 -13.49
N ARG A 209 18.41 24.02 -12.43
CA ARG A 209 19.85 24.26 -12.58
C ARG A 209 20.50 23.13 -13.37
N SER A 210 21.12 23.47 -14.51
CA SER A 210 21.84 22.55 -15.39
C SER A 210 23.33 22.91 -15.44
N GLY A 211 24.18 22.03 -14.94
CA GLY A 211 25.62 22.25 -14.85
C GLY A 211 26.03 23.34 -13.84
N ILE A 212 27.22 23.91 -14.05
CA ILE A 212 27.83 24.85 -13.10
C ILE A 212 27.15 26.24 -13.16
N TRP A 213 26.67 26.65 -14.34
CA TRP A 213 26.20 28.02 -14.61
C TRP A 213 24.85 28.14 -15.34
N GLY A 214 24.26 27.04 -15.81
CA GLY A 214 23.06 27.09 -16.66
C GLY A 214 21.74 26.91 -15.91
N TRP A 215 20.69 27.53 -16.42
CA TRP A 215 19.30 27.23 -16.07
C TRP A 215 18.60 26.68 -17.32
N LYS A 216 17.87 25.58 -17.19
CA LYS A 216 17.16 24.95 -18.30
C LYS A 216 15.81 24.42 -17.82
N ILE A 217 14.76 24.69 -18.59
CA ILE A 217 13.47 24.03 -18.44
C ILE A 217 13.62 22.65 -19.08
N LEU A 218 13.42 21.59 -18.28
CA LEU A 218 13.52 20.20 -18.74
C LEU A 218 12.19 19.74 -19.36
#